data_AF-A0A519T163-F1
#
_entry.id   AF-A0A519T163-F1
#
_cell.length_a   1.000
_cell.length_b   1.000
_cell.length_c   1.000
_cell.angle_alpha   90.00
_cell.angle_beta   90.00
_cell.angle_gamma   90.00
#
_symmetry.space_group_name_H-M   'P 1'
#
loop_
_entity.id
_entity.type
_entity.pdbx_description
1 polymer ?
#
loop_
_entity_poly.entity_id
_entity_poly.type
_entity_poly.pdbx_seq_one_letter_code
_entity_poly.pdbx_strand_id
1 'polypeptide(L)'
;MGGNEINGLVLLSGLLIMAVVGDPAGRLWALVAVATAGAAVAWGAPGNFVRMHHIGYHPTILGVVGRSLGAAAYCLLNWIGTGVLPLAALLLAGWLHQQATVRPLPLSILTRRPLLLTLLLLGLLTLSFVPSYWATGLTMPRRARNAVHALFVVGWLLVVYSWAQRYWQYYPAPKRWSPLLVASGWVWLGLALLTDHNVSLRHDQMGASPTSLVQAYRDWFSGSAAAYDQEQRARYAQLRTRTPTAEPFRLDPLQHTPPTLFYYDISVNSRLWGNASYAQYFGWPALYVDSQH
;
A
#
# COMPACT_ATOMS: atom_id res chain seq x y z
N MET A 1 -6.90 13.17 5.37
CA MET A 1 -6.11 12.21 4.60
C MET A 1 -5.54 13.02 3.46
N GLY A 2 -4.23 13.21 3.38
CA GLY A 2 -3.58 14.04 2.35
C GLY A 2 -2.31 13.39 1.81
N GLY A 3 -2.29 12.06 1.80
CA GLY A 3 -1.11 11.28 1.38
C GLY A 3 -1.01 11.11 -0.12
N ASN A 4 -2.13 11.17 -0.86
CA ASN A 4 -2.13 10.87 -2.28
C ASN A 4 -1.58 12.06 -3.11
N GLU A 5 -1.88 13.30 -2.73
CA GLU A 5 -1.31 14.46 -3.43
C GLU A 5 0.18 14.64 -3.14
N ILE A 6 0.62 14.39 -1.90
CA ILE A 6 2.04 14.50 -1.50
C ILE A 6 2.88 13.42 -2.20
N ASN A 7 2.39 12.18 -2.30
CA ASN A 7 3.09 11.12 -3.01
C ASN A 7 3.20 11.41 -4.52
N GLY A 8 2.14 11.96 -5.13
CA GLY A 8 2.15 12.40 -6.52
C GLY A 8 3.14 13.54 -6.78
N LEU A 9 3.21 14.52 -5.88
CA LEU A 9 4.15 15.64 -5.96
C LEU A 9 5.60 15.19 -5.78
N VAL A 10 5.89 14.23 -4.90
CA VAL A 10 7.24 13.66 -4.71
C VAL A 10 7.67 12.85 -5.94
N LEU A 11 6.76 12.10 -6.56
CA LEU A 11 7.05 11.39 -7.82
C LEU A 11 7.28 12.36 -8.99
N LEU A 12 6.42 13.39 -9.15
CA LEU A 12 6.56 14.40 -10.19
C LEU A 12 7.84 15.21 -10.05
N SER A 13 8.16 15.67 -8.83
CA SER A 13 9.42 16.37 -8.55
C SER A 13 10.63 15.45 -8.72
N GLY A 14 10.54 14.17 -8.37
CA GLY A 14 11.60 13.20 -8.64
C GLY A 14 11.85 13.01 -10.15
N LEU A 15 10.80 12.92 -10.96
CA LEU A 15 10.91 12.84 -12.41
C LEU A 15 11.46 14.14 -13.02
N LEU A 16 11.05 15.31 -12.51
CA LEU A 16 11.53 16.62 -12.97
C LEU A 16 13.01 16.84 -12.64
N ILE A 17 13.44 16.40 -11.44
CA ILE A 17 14.85 16.41 -11.02
C ILE A 17 15.70 15.51 -11.93
N MET A 18 15.19 14.34 -12.29
CA MET A 18 15.86 13.44 -13.23
C MET A 18 15.96 14.02 -14.65
N ALA A 19 15.02 14.90 -15.04
CA ALA A 19 15.00 15.55 -16.36
C ALA A 19 15.88 16.81 -16.43
N VAL A 20 15.99 17.58 -15.34
CA VAL A 20 16.64 18.91 -15.34
C VAL A 20 18.10 18.86 -14.90
N VAL A 21 18.46 17.97 -13.96
CA VAL A 21 19.83 17.93 -13.45
C VAL A 21 20.67 17.01 -14.34
N GLY A 22 21.76 17.52 -14.92
CA GLY A 22 22.57 16.75 -15.88
C GLY A 22 23.47 15.68 -15.23
N ASP A 23 23.95 15.95 -14.01
CA ASP A 23 24.93 15.10 -13.32
C ASP A 23 24.28 14.14 -12.29
N PRO A 24 24.73 12.86 -12.19
CA PRO A 24 24.15 11.88 -11.28
C PRO A 24 24.23 12.25 -9.80
N ALA A 25 25.30 12.93 -9.36
CA ALA A 25 25.43 13.34 -7.96
C ALA A 25 24.48 14.50 -7.65
N GLY A 26 24.34 15.46 -8.57
CA GLY A 26 23.35 16.53 -8.47
C GLY A 26 21.91 16.02 -8.38
N ARG A 27 21.54 15.01 -9.21
CA ARG A 27 20.22 14.36 -9.17
C ARG A 27 19.95 13.75 -7.81
N LEU A 28 20.93 13.02 -7.25
CA LEU A 28 20.80 12.37 -5.96
C LEU A 28 20.56 13.39 -4.84
N TRP A 29 21.36 14.47 -4.78
CA TRP A 29 21.21 15.50 -3.76
C TRP A 29 19.88 16.25 -3.87
N ALA A 30 19.43 16.54 -5.08
CA ALA A 30 18.11 17.15 -5.30
C ALA A 30 16.97 16.23 -4.85
N LEU A 31 17.05 14.92 -5.12
CA LEU A 31 16.09 13.93 -4.63
C LEU A 31 16.08 13.86 -3.10
N VAL A 32 17.27 13.85 -2.47
CA VAL A 32 17.42 13.87 -1.00
C VAL A 32 16.80 15.14 -0.42
N ALA A 33 17.05 16.31 -1.02
CA ALA A 33 16.50 17.58 -0.56
C ALA A 33 14.98 17.60 -0.65
N VAL A 34 14.39 17.17 -1.77
CA VAL A 34 12.93 17.07 -1.92
C VAL A 34 12.32 16.07 -0.94
N ALA A 35 12.93 14.90 -0.77
CA ALA A 35 12.46 13.91 0.19
C ALA A 35 12.51 14.46 1.63
N THR A 36 13.57 15.19 1.98
CA THR A 36 13.74 15.80 3.31
C THR A 36 12.72 16.91 3.55
N ALA A 37 12.52 17.80 2.56
CA ALA A 37 11.51 18.85 2.63
C ALA A 37 10.09 18.27 2.74
N GLY A 38 9.77 17.25 1.93
CA GLY A 38 8.50 16.54 2.00
C GLY A 38 8.28 15.87 3.35
N ALA A 39 9.31 15.25 3.92
CA ALA A 39 9.25 14.67 5.26
C ALA A 39 9.03 15.73 6.34
N ALA A 40 9.71 16.89 6.26
CA ALA A 40 9.54 17.99 7.21
C ALA A 40 8.12 18.57 7.16
N VAL A 41 7.57 18.78 5.96
CA VAL A 41 6.18 19.23 5.77
C VAL A 41 5.19 18.21 6.33
N ALA A 42 5.38 16.93 6.02
CA ALA A 42 4.52 15.86 6.51
C ALA A 42 4.56 15.73 8.04
N TRP A 43 5.74 15.93 8.65
CA TRP A 43 5.94 15.93 10.10
C TRP A 43 5.24 17.12 10.76
N GLY A 44 5.46 18.33 10.23
CA GLY A 44 4.92 19.59 10.74
C GLY A 44 3.44 19.83 10.41
N ALA A 45 2.77 18.91 9.72
CA ALA A 45 1.38 19.09 9.33
C ALA A 45 0.47 19.27 10.57
N PRO A 46 -0.34 20.35 10.65
CA PRO A 46 -1.14 20.68 11.84
C PRO A 46 -2.11 19.57 12.24
N GLY A 47 -2.61 18.80 11.26
CA GLY A 47 -3.47 17.65 11.50
C GLY A 47 -2.83 16.55 12.35
N ASN A 48 -1.51 16.42 12.38
CA ASN A 48 -0.83 15.46 13.27
C ASN A 48 -0.96 15.87 14.73
N PHE A 49 -0.81 17.16 15.03
CA PHE A 49 -0.94 17.71 16.39
C PHE A 49 -2.37 17.66 16.91
N VAL A 50 -3.36 17.94 16.06
CA VAL A 50 -4.78 17.79 16.41
C VAL A 50 -5.11 16.34 16.78
N ARG A 51 -4.58 15.36 16.02
CA ARG A 51 -4.77 13.93 16.33
C ARG A 51 -4.08 13.51 17.62
N MET A 52 -2.84 13.95 17.83
CA MET A 52 -2.10 13.67 19.07
C MET A 52 -2.85 14.21 20.29
N HIS A 53 -3.35 15.44 20.23
CA HIS A 53 -4.14 16.05 21.30
C HIS A 53 -5.46 15.31 21.54
N HIS A 54 -6.18 14.95 20.48
CA HIS A 54 -7.47 14.25 20.60
C HIS A 54 -7.33 12.85 21.21
N ILE A 55 -6.22 12.15 20.94
CA ILE A 55 -5.95 10.79 21.43
C ILE A 55 -5.32 10.84 22.84
N GLY A 56 -4.76 11.98 23.28
CA GLY A 56 -4.02 12.07 24.54
C GLY A 56 -2.71 11.26 24.52
N TYR A 57 -2.14 11.05 23.33
CA TYR A 57 -0.94 10.24 23.16
C TYR A 57 0.33 11.10 23.12
N HIS A 58 1.32 10.72 23.92
CA HIS A 58 2.62 11.39 24.00
C HIS A 58 3.72 10.46 23.44
N PRO A 59 4.14 10.65 22.16
CA PRO A 59 5.17 9.81 21.56
C PRO A 59 6.56 10.08 22.18
N THR A 60 7.33 9.02 22.40
CA THR A 60 8.78 9.10 22.60
C THR A 60 9.49 8.66 21.32
N ILE A 61 10.63 9.29 20.98
CA ILE A 61 11.38 8.97 19.75
C ILE A 61 11.75 7.48 19.71
N LEU A 62 12.32 6.96 20.80
CA LEU A 62 12.70 5.55 20.90
C LEU A 62 11.49 4.61 20.78
N GLY A 63 10.36 4.96 21.41
CA GLY A 63 9.13 4.18 21.33
C GLY A 63 8.56 4.13 19.90
N VAL A 64 8.58 5.26 19.20
CA VAL A 64 8.11 5.35 17.81
C VAL A 64 9.02 4.57 16.87
N VAL A 65 10.34 4.70 17.01
CA VAL A 65 11.31 3.94 16.20
C VAL A 65 11.16 2.44 16.45
N GLY A 66 11.11 2.00 17.71
CA GLY A 66 10.95 0.59 18.06
C GLY A 66 9.64 -0.02 17.54
N ARG A 67 8.52 0.68 17.69
CA ARG A 67 7.22 0.23 17.15
C ARG A 67 7.19 0.21 15.63
N SER A 68 7.83 1.18 14.99
CA SER A 68 7.93 1.26 13.51
C SER A 68 8.78 0.12 12.96
N LEU A 69 9.91 -0.19 13.59
CA LEU A 69 10.75 -1.34 13.28
C LEU A 69 9.97 -2.65 13.44
N GLY A 70 9.28 -2.83 14.57
CA GLY A 70 8.47 -4.02 14.82
C GLY A 70 7.34 -4.20 13.80
N ALA A 71 6.66 -3.12 13.43
CA ALA A 71 5.60 -3.15 12.42
C ALA A 71 6.15 -3.46 11.01
N ALA A 72 7.28 -2.85 10.64
CA ALA A 72 7.94 -3.12 9.37
C ALA A 72 8.42 -4.58 9.29
N ALA A 73 9.03 -5.10 10.36
CA ALA A 73 9.46 -6.49 10.45
C ALA A 73 8.28 -7.46 10.35
N TYR A 74 7.21 -7.21 11.10
CA TYR A 74 5.98 -8.02 11.02
C TYR A 74 5.40 -8.05 9.61
N CYS A 75 5.29 -6.90 8.95
CA CYS A 75 4.81 -6.82 7.58
C CYS A 75 5.74 -7.55 6.60
N LEU A 76 7.05 -7.35 6.71
CA LEU A 76 8.04 -8.01 5.86
C LEU A 76 7.96 -9.54 5.99
N LEU A 77 7.90 -10.06 7.22
CA LEU A 77 7.78 -11.50 7.46
C LEU A 77 6.48 -12.06 6.91
N ASN A 78 5.36 -11.34 7.06
CA ASN A 78 4.09 -11.76 6.49
C ASN A 78 4.13 -11.77 4.95
N TRP A 79 4.64 -10.72 4.33
CA TRP A 79 4.69 -10.61 2.86
C TRP A 79 5.60 -11.67 2.23
N ILE A 80 6.78 -11.91 2.81
CA ILE A 80 7.71 -12.95 2.36
C ILE A 80 7.18 -14.35 2.68
N GLY A 81 6.54 -14.51 3.84
CA GLY A 81 6.02 -15.79 4.36
C GLY A 81 4.96 -16.45 3.46
N THR A 82 4.32 -15.69 2.57
CA THR A 82 3.41 -16.24 1.55
C THR A 82 4.10 -17.15 0.53
N GLY A 83 5.43 -17.10 0.38
CA GLY A 83 6.19 -17.87 -0.62
C GLY A 83 6.02 -17.38 -2.07
N VAL A 84 4.92 -16.70 -2.38
CA VAL A 84 4.62 -16.08 -3.68
C VAL A 84 5.70 -15.09 -4.10
N LEU A 85 6.03 -14.13 -3.23
CA LEU A 85 7.00 -13.08 -3.56
C LEU A 85 8.44 -13.59 -3.71
N PRO A 86 8.96 -14.49 -2.85
CA PRO A 86 10.25 -15.13 -3.08
C PRO A 86 10.32 -15.88 -4.42
N LEU A 87 9.31 -16.69 -4.74
CA LEU A 87 9.31 -17.45 -5.99
C LEU A 87 9.24 -16.53 -7.21
N ALA A 88 8.34 -15.54 -7.19
CA ALA A 88 8.22 -14.57 -8.27
C ALA A 88 9.54 -13.80 -8.48
N ALA A 89 10.21 -13.41 -7.39
CA ALA A 89 11.51 -12.74 -7.46
C ALA A 89 12.62 -13.61 -8.05
N LEU A 90 12.65 -14.91 -7.69
CA LEU A 90 13.62 -15.86 -8.25
C LEU A 90 13.40 -16.09 -9.75
N LEU A 91 12.16 -16.31 -10.19
CA LEU A 91 11.82 -16.48 -11.60
C LEU A 91 12.15 -15.24 -12.41
N LEU A 92 11.80 -14.06 -11.89
CA LEU A 92 12.11 -12.78 -12.55
C LEU A 92 13.61 -12.54 -12.63
N ALA A 93 14.36 -12.83 -11.56
CA ALA A 93 15.81 -12.66 -11.57
C ALA A 93 16.47 -13.56 -12.62
N GLY A 94 16.03 -14.82 -12.75
CA GLY A 94 16.50 -15.75 -13.78
C GLY A 94 16.22 -15.25 -15.20
N TRP A 95 15.01 -14.74 -15.44
CA TRP A 95 14.63 -14.15 -16.73
C TRP A 95 15.45 -12.88 -17.05
N LEU A 96 15.57 -11.94 -16.09
CA LEU A 96 16.36 -10.72 -16.27
C LEU A 96 17.84 -10.98 -16.49
N HIS A 97 18.41 -12.04 -15.91
CA HIS A 97 19.80 -12.43 -16.17
C HIS A 97 20.03 -12.79 -17.63
N GLN A 98 19.10 -13.54 -18.24
CA GLN A 98 19.17 -13.92 -19.64
C GLN A 98 19.03 -12.70 -20.58
N GLN A 99 18.34 -11.64 -20.16
CA GLN A 99 18.20 -10.41 -20.93
C GLN A 99 19.37 -9.44 -20.75
N ALA A 100 19.95 -9.39 -19.55
CA ALA A 100 21.04 -8.47 -19.22
C ALA A 100 22.36 -8.79 -19.95
N THR A 101 22.55 -10.04 -20.39
CA THR A 101 23.65 -10.42 -21.29
C THR A 101 23.49 -9.84 -22.69
N VAL A 102 22.27 -9.44 -23.08
CA VAL A 102 21.94 -8.86 -24.39
C VAL A 102 21.96 -7.32 -24.33
N ARG A 103 21.54 -6.71 -23.21
CA ARG A 103 21.55 -5.24 -23.03
C ARG A 103 21.84 -4.84 -21.58
N PRO A 104 22.76 -3.88 -21.31
CA PRO A 104 22.97 -3.37 -19.97
C PRO A 104 21.72 -2.60 -19.51
N LEU A 105 21.11 -3.05 -18.41
CA LEU A 105 19.96 -2.37 -17.81
C LEU A 105 20.41 -1.05 -17.13
N PRO A 106 19.61 0.04 -17.24
CA PRO A 106 19.90 1.32 -16.58
C PRO A 106 19.94 1.21 -15.04
N LEU A 107 19.33 0.17 -14.47
CA LEU A 107 19.33 -0.14 -13.03
C LEU A 107 20.66 -0.71 -12.51
N SER A 108 21.62 -0.99 -13.40
CA SER A 108 22.90 -1.64 -13.06
C SER A 108 23.74 -0.87 -12.04
N ILE A 109 23.52 0.44 -11.88
CA ILE A 109 24.21 1.24 -10.85
C ILE A 109 23.69 0.87 -9.46
N LEU A 110 22.37 0.73 -9.29
CA LEU A 110 21.73 0.40 -8.02
C LEU A 110 22.01 -1.05 -7.61
N THR A 111 22.11 -1.96 -8.58
CA THR A 111 22.28 -3.40 -8.32
C THR A 111 23.71 -3.82 -8.00
N ARG A 112 24.70 -2.91 -8.08
CA ARG A 112 26.11 -3.19 -7.73
C ARG A 112 26.37 -3.30 -6.22
N ARG A 113 25.51 -2.71 -5.39
CA ARG A 113 25.67 -2.67 -3.92
C ARG A 113 24.46 -3.29 -3.23
N PRO A 114 24.31 -4.63 -3.28
CA PRO A 114 23.12 -5.32 -2.76
C PRO A 114 22.84 -5.04 -1.28
N LEU A 115 23.89 -4.97 -0.45
CA LEU A 115 23.74 -4.65 0.97
C LEU A 115 23.15 -3.25 1.19
N LEU A 116 23.66 -2.24 0.46
CA LEU A 116 23.14 -0.87 0.55
C LEU A 116 21.67 -0.81 0.16
N LEU A 117 21.29 -1.49 -0.93
CA LEU A 117 19.91 -1.54 -1.39
C LEU A 117 18.99 -2.25 -0.39
N THR A 118 19.49 -3.31 0.26
CA THR A 118 18.77 -4.03 1.32
C THR A 118 18.53 -3.12 2.53
N LEU A 119 19.58 -2.43 3.00
CA LEU A 119 19.49 -1.49 4.12
C LEU A 119 18.57 -0.31 3.79
N LEU A 120 18.63 0.21 2.56
CA LEU A 120 17.75 1.27 2.09
C LEU A 120 16.29 0.82 2.10
N LEU A 121 15.98 -0.37 1.59
CA LEU A 121 14.63 -0.91 1.64
C LEU A 121 14.12 -1.05 3.08
N LEU A 122 14.91 -1.68 3.97
CA LEU A 122 14.54 -1.83 5.38
C LEU A 122 14.34 -0.48 6.08
N GLY A 123 15.21 0.50 5.79
CA GLY A 123 15.09 1.86 6.28
C GLY A 123 13.82 2.54 5.80
N LEU A 124 13.52 2.48 4.50
CA LEU A 124 12.31 3.06 3.91
C LEU A 124 11.03 2.43 4.45
N LEU A 125 10.99 1.10 4.61
CA LEU A 125 9.86 0.42 5.22
C LEU A 125 9.63 0.91 6.65
N THR A 126 10.70 0.96 7.46
CA THR A 126 10.63 1.44 8.84
C THR A 126 10.15 2.89 8.91
N LEU A 127 10.75 3.78 8.12
CA LEU A 127 10.39 5.19 8.06
C LEU A 127 8.93 5.41 7.63
N SER A 128 8.38 4.53 6.78
CA SER A 128 6.98 4.62 6.36
C SER A 128 6.00 4.45 7.53
N PHE A 129 6.36 3.72 8.59
CA PHE A 129 5.51 3.54 9.78
C PHE A 129 5.65 4.66 10.82
N VAL A 130 6.75 5.43 10.78
CA VAL A 130 7.05 6.48 11.77
C VAL A 130 5.93 7.51 11.89
N PRO A 131 5.39 8.11 10.80
CA PRO A 131 4.34 9.12 10.91
C PRO A 131 3.08 8.61 11.61
N SER A 132 2.72 7.34 11.41
CA SER A 132 1.53 6.74 12.04
C SER A 132 1.74 6.61 13.54
N TYR A 133 2.85 6.03 13.97
CA TYR A 133 3.15 5.87 15.38
C TYR A 133 3.42 7.21 16.07
N TRP A 134 3.99 8.19 15.36
CA TRP A 134 4.15 9.55 15.88
C TRP A 134 2.80 10.22 16.14
N ALA A 135 1.88 10.19 15.17
CA ALA A 135 0.63 10.93 15.26
C ALA A 135 -0.45 10.27 16.12
N THR A 136 -0.51 8.94 16.18
CA THR A 136 -1.62 8.22 16.83
C THR A 136 -1.17 7.14 17.81
N GLY A 137 0.11 6.79 17.86
CA GLY A 137 0.60 5.65 18.65
C GLY A 137 0.17 4.28 18.11
N LEU A 138 -0.59 4.25 17.00
CA LEU A 138 -1.15 3.06 16.38
C LEU A 138 -0.55 2.82 14.99
N THR A 139 -0.67 1.58 14.52
CA THR A 139 -0.25 1.20 13.16
C THR A 139 -1.13 1.86 12.10
N MET A 140 -0.59 2.01 10.90
CA MET A 140 -1.28 2.71 9.82
C MET A 140 -2.49 1.89 9.30
N PRO A 141 -3.52 2.56 8.76
CA PRO A 141 -4.67 1.89 8.14
C PRO A 141 -4.26 0.93 7.01
N ARG A 142 -5.09 -0.09 6.74
CA ARG A 142 -4.81 -1.11 5.70
C ARG A 142 -4.48 -0.49 4.33
N ARG A 143 -5.21 0.54 3.90
CA ARG A 143 -4.92 1.27 2.63
C ARG A 143 -3.52 1.88 2.57
N ALA A 144 -3.01 2.41 3.68
CA ALA A 144 -1.67 2.97 3.73
C ALA A 144 -0.61 1.85 3.70
N ARG A 145 -0.88 0.72 4.37
CA ARG A 145 -0.03 -0.48 4.29
C ARG A 145 0.05 -1.02 2.86
N ASN A 146 -1.02 -0.94 2.07
CA ASN A 146 -0.98 -1.37 0.67
C ASN A 146 -0.01 -0.52 -0.17
N ALA A 147 0.08 0.79 0.07
CA ALA A 147 1.07 1.65 -0.58
C ALA A 147 2.50 1.28 -0.18
N VAL A 148 2.73 1.01 1.11
CA VAL A 148 4.03 0.52 1.60
C VAL A 148 4.36 -0.86 1.03
N HIS A 149 3.36 -1.73 0.86
CA HIS A 149 3.52 -3.03 0.20
C HIS A 149 3.92 -2.88 -1.27
N ALA A 150 3.36 -1.92 -2.01
CA ALA A 150 3.78 -1.66 -3.39
C ALA A 150 5.24 -1.21 -3.46
N LEU A 151 5.67 -0.33 -2.55
CA LEU A 151 7.08 0.05 -2.40
C LEU A 151 7.95 -1.18 -2.07
N PHE A 152 7.48 -2.03 -1.15
CA PHE A 152 8.15 -3.28 -0.81
C PHE A 152 8.32 -4.19 -2.01
N VAL A 153 7.28 -4.47 -2.80
CA VAL A 153 7.35 -5.37 -3.95
C VAL A 153 8.41 -4.90 -4.94
N VAL A 154 8.41 -3.61 -5.31
CA VAL A 154 9.41 -3.08 -6.25
C VAL A 154 10.82 -3.17 -5.66
N GLY A 155 11.01 -2.71 -4.42
CA GLY A 155 12.31 -2.75 -3.76
C GLY A 155 12.83 -4.17 -3.55
N TRP A 156 11.95 -5.10 -3.19
CA TRP A 156 12.25 -6.52 -2.99
C TRP A 156 12.76 -7.17 -4.27
N LEU A 157 12.09 -6.95 -5.40
CA LEU A 157 12.53 -7.48 -6.70
C LEU A 157 13.92 -6.97 -7.07
N LEU A 158 14.21 -5.68 -6.81
CA LEU A 158 15.53 -5.10 -7.04
C LEU A 158 16.60 -5.68 -6.10
N VAL A 159 16.27 -5.87 -4.81
CA VAL A 159 17.17 -6.48 -3.81
C VAL A 159 17.50 -7.92 -4.21
N VAL A 160 16.49 -8.73 -4.52
CA VAL A 160 16.69 -10.13 -4.94
C VAL A 160 17.50 -10.21 -6.23
N TYR A 161 17.19 -9.38 -7.23
CA TYR A 161 17.96 -9.34 -8.47
C TYR A 161 19.42 -8.91 -8.23
N SER A 162 19.66 -7.90 -7.39
CA SER A 162 21.02 -7.45 -7.04
C SER A 162 21.83 -8.52 -6.33
N TRP A 163 21.22 -9.25 -5.39
CA TRP A 163 21.85 -10.38 -4.73
C TRP A 163 22.10 -11.54 -5.70
N ALA A 164 21.15 -11.84 -6.59
CA ALA A 164 21.31 -12.87 -7.61
C ALA A 164 22.47 -12.54 -8.56
N GLN A 165 22.58 -11.30 -9.04
CA GLN A 165 23.71 -10.85 -9.82
C GLN A 165 25.05 -11.02 -9.08
N ARG A 166 25.10 -10.62 -7.81
CA ARG A 166 26.29 -10.77 -6.96
C ARG A 166 26.66 -12.24 -6.78
N TYR A 167 25.68 -13.10 -6.53
CA TYR A 167 25.87 -14.54 -6.40
C TYR A 167 26.41 -15.15 -7.70
N TRP A 168 25.85 -14.76 -8.85
CA TRP A 168 26.27 -15.28 -10.16
C TRP A 168 27.65 -14.81 -10.63
N GLN A 169 28.23 -13.79 -10.00
CA GLN A 169 29.64 -13.45 -10.19
C GLN A 169 30.59 -14.51 -9.61
N TYR A 170 30.18 -15.16 -8.51
CA TYR A 170 30.97 -16.18 -7.83
C TYR A 170 30.61 -17.60 -8.28
N TYR A 171 29.35 -17.83 -8.62
CA TYR A 171 28.82 -19.13 -9.02
C TYR A 171 28.10 -18.97 -10.37
N PRO A 172 28.73 -19.35 -11.50
CA PRO A 172 28.16 -19.08 -12.82
C PRO A 172 26.74 -19.64 -12.91
N ALA A 173 25.80 -18.76 -13.23
CA ALA A 173 24.42 -19.15 -13.44
C ALA A 173 24.34 -20.23 -14.53
N PRO A 174 23.41 -21.19 -14.44
CA PRO A 174 23.16 -22.08 -15.56
C PRO A 174 22.76 -21.25 -16.78
N LYS A 175 23.43 -21.46 -17.92
CA LYS A 175 23.18 -20.73 -19.18
C LYS A 175 21.69 -20.74 -19.57
N ARG A 176 20.98 -21.81 -19.21
CA ARG A 176 19.53 -21.96 -19.34
C ARG A 176 19.01 -22.64 -18.10
N TRP A 177 17.93 -22.11 -17.55
CA TRP A 177 17.18 -22.78 -16.51
C TRP A 177 16.40 -23.94 -17.14
N SER A 178 16.18 -25.02 -16.38
CA SER A 178 15.35 -26.13 -16.87
C SER A 178 13.95 -25.61 -17.21
N PRO A 179 13.45 -25.84 -18.43
CA PRO A 179 12.12 -25.36 -18.83
C PRO A 179 11.03 -25.95 -17.96
N LEU A 180 11.22 -27.18 -17.47
CA LEU A 180 10.29 -27.84 -16.54
C LEU A 180 10.23 -27.12 -15.19
N LEU A 181 11.38 -26.69 -14.64
CA LEU A 181 11.42 -25.95 -13.37
C LEU A 181 10.82 -24.55 -13.48
N VAL A 182 11.06 -23.88 -14.61
CA VAL A 182 10.47 -22.57 -14.86
C VAL A 182 8.96 -22.71 -15.03
N ALA A 183 8.51 -23.69 -15.82
CA ALA A 183 7.09 -23.97 -16.03
C ALA A 183 6.39 -24.37 -14.72
N SER A 184 6.97 -25.24 -13.91
CA SER A 184 6.41 -25.62 -12.61
C SER A 184 6.35 -24.44 -11.64
N GLY A 185 7.36 -23.57 -11.65
CA GLY A 185 7.35 -22.33 -10.88
C GLY A 185 6.23 -21.39 -11.30
N TRP A 186 6.01 -21.19 -12.60
CA TRP A 186 4.90 -20.38 -13.11
C TRP A 186 3.53 -21.00 -12.81
N VAL A 187 3.38 -22.31 -12.94
CA VAL A 187 2.15 -23.03 -12.60
C VAL A 187 1.86 -22.88 -11.11
N TRP A 188 2.85 -23.11 -10.24
CA TRP A 188 2.68 -22.91 -8.80
C TRP A 188 2.34 -21.46 -8.47
N LEU A 189 3.00 -20.49 -9.11
CA LEU A 189 2.69 -19.07 -8.92
C LEU A 189 1.24 -18.75 -9.33
N GLY A 190 0.80 -19.28 -10.48
CA GLY A 190 -0.58 -19.18 -10.92
C GLY A 190 -1.55 -19.78 -9.91
N LEU A 191 -1.28 -21.00 -9.43
CA LEU A 191 -2.09 -21.65 -8.41
C LEU A 191 -2.12 -20.85 -7.10
N ALA A 192 -0.97 -20.36 -6.62
CA ALA A 192 -0.89 -19.58 -5.38
C ALA A 192 -1.56 -18.21 -5.47
N LEU A 193 -1.70 -17.62 -6.67
CA LEU A 193 -2.50 -16.41 -6.90
C LEU A 193 -4.01 -16.71 -7.02
N LEU A 194 -4.36 -17.94 -7.41
CA LEU A 194 -5.74 -18.42 -7.52
C LEU A 194 -6.26 -19.01 -6.20
N THR A 195 -5.37 -19.50 -5.33
CA THR A 195 -5.73 -20.06 -4.03
C THR A 195 -5.45 -19.05 -2.92
N ASP A 196 -6.29 -19.10 -1.88
CA ASP A 196 -6.26 -18.14 -0.79
C ASP A 196 -5.24 -18.51 0.29
N HIS A 197 -3.99 -18.76 -0.12
CA HIS A 197 -2.93 -19.23 0.77
C HIS A 197 -2.20 -18.04 1.40
N ASN A 198 -2.90 -17.29 2.24
CA ASN A 198 -2.25 -16.27 3.07
C ASN A 198 -1.89 -16.87 4.44
N VAL A 199 -0.60 -17.07 4.69
CA VAL A 199 -0.09 -17.51 5.99
C VAL A 199 0.02 -16.30 6.90
N SER A 200 -1.12 -15.88 7.47
CA SER A 200 -1.11 -14.85 8.50
C SER A 200 -0.38 -15.36 9.75
N LEU A 201 0.63 -14.62 10.23
CA LEU A 201 1.33 -14.93 11.49
C LEU A 201 0.48 -14.67 12.74
N ARG A 202 -0.73 -14.12 12.56
CA ARG A 202 -1.72 -13.92 13.61
C ARG A 202 -2.64 -15.13 13.69
N HIS A 203 -2.61 -15.82 14.82
CA HIS A 203 -3.39 -17.05 15.07
C HIS A 203 -4.90 -16.86 14.85
N ASP A 204 -5.45 -15.66 15.08
CA ASP A 204 -6.86 -15.33 14.89
C ASP A 204 -7.25 -15.10 13.41
N GLN A 205 -6.27 -15.00 12.52
CA GLN A 205 -6.49 -14.71 11.09
C GLN A 205 -5.82 -15.76 10.18
N MET A 206 -5.30 -16.85 10.74
CA MET A 206 -4.83 -17.99 9.97
C MET A 206 -6.03 -18.64 9.25
N GLY A 207 -6.01 -18.64 7.92
CA GLY A 207 -7.11 -19.18 7.10
C GLY A 207 -8.32 -18.26 6.92
N ALA A 208 -8.30 -17.03 7.47
CA ALA A 208 -9.31 -16.03 7.14
C ALA A 208 -9.06 -15.53 5.71
N SER A 209 -10.04 -15.62 4.83
CA SER A 209 -9.90 -15.16 3.44
C SER A 209 -9.56 -13.67 3.37
N PRO A 210 -8.30 -13.26 3.08
CA PRO A 210 -8.07 -11.93 2.57
C PRO A 210 -8.84 -11.76 1.26
N THR A 211 -9.08 -10.50 0.92
CA THR A 211 -9.51 -10.09 -0.41
C THR A 211 -8.54 -10.65 -1.46
N SER A 212 -8.89 -11.77 -2.07
CA SER A 212 -8.02 -12.44 -3.05
C SER A 212 -8.21 -11.84 -4.44
N LEU A 213 -7.24 -12.06 -5.32
CA LEU A 213 -7.36 -11.70 -6.74
C LEU A 213 -8.63 -12.32 -7.35
N VAL A 214 -8.93 -13.56 -6.97
CA VAL A 214 -10.16 -14.28 -7.38
C VAL A 214 -11.40 -13.55 -6.90
N GLN A 215 -11.43 -13.08 -5.66
CA GLN A 215 -12.57 -12.34 -5.13
C GLN A 215 -12.76 -11.01 -5.87
N ALA A 216 -11.67 -10.29 -6.19
CA ALA A 216 -11.73 -9.06 -6.97
C ALA A 216 -12.30 -9.28 -8.38
N TYR A 217 -11.85 -10.34 -9.06
CA TYR A 217 -12.42 -10.71 -10.36
C TYR A 217 -13.86 -11.21 -10.24
N ARG A 218 -14.21 -11.93 -9.18
CA ARG A 218 -15.60 -12.35 -8.93
C ARG A 218 -16.51 -11.15 -8.74
N ASP A 219 -16.11 -10.17 -7.93
CA ASP A 219 -16.88 -8.94 -7.70
C ASP A 219 -17.03 -8.14 -9.01
N TRP A 220 -15.99 -8.12 -9.85
CA TRP A 220 -16.04 -7.49 -11.17
C TRP A 220 -16.97 -8.24 -12.14
N PHE A 221 -16.73 -9.53 -12.40
CA PHE A 221 -17.47 -10.30 -13.41
C PHE A 221 -18.91 -10.62 -13.01
N SER A 222 -19.21 -10.71 -11.70
CA SER A 222 -20.59 -10.89 -11.22
C SER A 222 -21.47 -9.64 -11.40
N GLY A 223 -20.88 -8.48 -11.71
CA GLY A 223 -21.60 -7.20 -11.74
C GLY A 223 -21.83 -6.57 -10.36
N SER A 224 -21.47 -7.25 -9.26
CA SER A 224 -21.62 -6.72 -7.89
C SER A 224 -20.89 -5.39 -7.69
N ALA A 225 -19.67 -5.27 -8.23
CA ALA A 225 -18.91 -4.02 -8.19
C ALA A 225 -19.60 -2.87 -8.97
N ALA A 226 -20.21 -3.18 -10.12
CA ALA A 226 -20.91 -2.20 -10.93
C ALA A 226 -22.22 -1.74 -10.27
N ALA A 227 -22.98 -2.67 -9.67
CA ALA A 227 -24.19 -2.36 -8.92
C ALA A 227 -23.88 -1.49 -7.69
N TYR A 228 -22.80 -1.80 -6.96
CA TYR A 228 -22.30 -0.98 -5.86
C TYR A 228 -21.93 0.45 -6.29
N ASP A 229 -21.22 0.62 -7.41
CA ASP A 229 -20.90 1.96 -7.95
C ASP A 229 -22.16 2.74 -8.32
N GLN A 230 -23.16 2.08 -8.92
CA GLN A 230 -24.43 2.71 -9.26
C GLN A 230 -25.19 3.18 -8.00
N GLU A 231 -25.29 2.34 -6.97
CA GLU A 231 -25.92 2.71 -5.69
C GLU A 231 -25.22 3.91 -5.03
N GLN A 232 -23.89 3.90 -4.99
CA GLN A 232 -23.10 4.98 -4.40
C GLN A 232 -23.26 6.29 -5.18
N ARG A 233 -23.24 6.24 -6.51
CA ARG A 233 -23.45 7.43 -7.35
C ARG A 233 -24.87 7.97 -7.20
N ALA A 234 -25.87 7.10 -7.15
CA ALA A 234 -27.26 7.50 -6.94
C ALA A 234 -27.42 8.20 -5.58
N ARG A 235 -26.87 7.62 -4.51
CA ARG A 235 -26.87 8.21 -3.16
C ARG A 235 -26.14 9.55 -3.13
N TYR A 236 -24.96 9.64 -3.74
CA TYR A 236 -24.21 10.90 -3.83
C TYR A 236 -25.00 11.97 -4.60
N ALA A 237 -25.65 11.60 -5.70
CA ALA A 237 -26.50 12.51 -6.47
C ALA A 237 -27.68 13.03 -5.63
N GLN A 238 -28.33 12.17 -4.84
CA GLN A 238 -29.40 12.59 -3.92
C GLN A 238 -28.90 13.63 -2.91
N LEU A 239 -27.74 13.38 -2.29
CA LEU A 239 -27.13 14.28 -1.32
C LEU A 239 -26.69 15.62 -1.92
N ARG A 240 -26.28 15.63 -3.19
CA ARG A 240 -25.81 16.84 -3.88
C ARG A 240 -26.95 17.69 -4.45
N THR A 241 -28.05 17.06 -4.85
CA THR A 241 -29.15 17.76 -5.56
C THR A 241 -30.26 18.23 -4.64
N ARG A 242 -30.47 17.57 -3.49
CA ARG A 242 -31.49 17.99 -2.53
C ARG A 242 -30.99 19.13 -1.65
N THR A 243 -31.85 20.12 -1.45
CA THR A 243 -31.58 21.24 -0.55
C THR A 243 -31.75 20.78 0.91
N PRO A 244 -30.76 21.03 1.79
CA PRO A 244 -30.88 20.72 3.21
C PRO A 244 -32.07 21.40 3.86
N THR A 245 -32.81 20.65 4.68
CA THR A 245 -33.95 21.15 5.48
C THR A 245 -33.66 21.03 6.97
N ALA A 246 -34.56 21.55 7.82
CA ALA A 246 -34.48 21.36 9.28
C ALA A 246 -34.69 19.90 9.73
N GLU A 247 -35.22 19.04 8.85
CA GLU A 247 -35.44 17.61 9.13
C GLU A 247 -34.20 16.74 8.82
N PRO A 248 -34.02 15.61 9.53
CA PRO A 248 -32.96 14.64 9.23
C PRO A 248 -33.11 14.01 7.84
N PHE A 249 -31.98 13.78 7.17
CA PHE A 249 -31.95 13.09 5.89
C PHE A 249 -31.76 11.59 6.06
N ARG A 250 -32.68 10.80 5.52
CA ARG A 250 -32.64 9.34 5.56
C ARG A 250 -32.21 8.77 4.22
N LEU A 251 -31.35 7.75 4.28
CA LEU A 251 -30.84 7.05 3.12
C LEU A 251 -31.21 5.57 3.19
N ASP A 252 -31.54 4.99 2.05
CA ASP A 252 -31.71 3.54 1.95
C ASP A 252 -30.36 2.86 2.17
N PRO A 253 -30.29 1.72 2.89
CA PRO A 253 -29.05 0.97 3.06
C PRO A 253 -28.56 0.39 1.72
N LEU A 254 -27.24 0.23 1.55
CA LEU A 254 -26.68 -0.39 0.35
C LEU A 254 -27.09 -1.86 0.27
N GLN A 255 -27.49 -2.31 -0.91
CA GLN A 255 -27.89 -3.70 -1.12
C GLN A 255 -26.70 -4.53 -1.60
N HIS A 256 -25.85 -3.95 -2.45
CA HIS A 256 -24.68 -4.62 -2.98
C HIS A 256 -23.44 -4.27 -2.13
N THR A 257 -22.82 -5.27 -1.49
CA THR A 257 -21.65 -5.06 -0.62
C THR A 257 -20.49 -5.98 -1.05
N PRO A 258 -19.88 -5.75 -2.24
CA PRO A 258 -18.76 -6.55 -2.74
C PRO A 258 -17.60 -6.54 -1.73
N PRO A 259 -17.15 -7.71 -1.22
CA PRO A 259 -16.13 -7.78 -0.17
C PRO A 259 -14.79 -7.11 -0.51
N THR A 260 -14.50 -6.92 -1.80
CA THR A 260 -13.26 -6.27 -2.25
C THR A 260 -13.30 -4.75 -2.20
N LEU A 261 -14.49 -4.14 -2.19
CA LEU A 261 -14.68 -2.69 -2.21
C LEU A 261 -15.36 -2.17 -0.95
N PHE A 262 -16.29 -2.95 -0.39
CA PHE A 262 -17.06 -2.56 0.78
C PHE A 262 -16.23 -2.68 2.07
N TYR A 263 -16.11 -1.56 2.79
CA TYR A 263 -15.45 -1.53 4.10
C TYR A 263 -16.43 -1.17 5.22
N TYR A 264 -17.21 -0.11 5.03
CA TYR A 264 -18.15 0.41 6.00
C TYR A 264 -19.16 1.35 5.32
N ASP A 265 -20.39 1.40 5.80
CA ASP A 265 -21.42 2.37 5.38
C ASP A 265 -21.85 3.27 6.55
N ILE A 266 -22.52 4.39 6.26
CA ILE A 266 -23.25 5.17 7.27
C ILE A 266 -24.20 4.25 8.07
N SER A 267 -24.34 4.53 9.36
CA SER A 267 -25.11 3.68 10.29
C SER A 267 -26.51 4.23 10.59
N VAL A 268 -27.32 3.44 11.29
CA VAL A 268 -28.59 3.90 11.87
C VAL A 268 -28.39 4.94 12.99
N ASN A 269 -27.20 4.99 13.59
CA ASN A 269 -26.86 5.95 14.63
C ASN A 269 -26.32 7.24 14.01
N SER A 270 -27.16 8.28 13.94
CA SER A 270 -26.81 9.59 13.40
C SER A 270 -25.65 10.30 14.12
N ARG A 271 -25.34 9.91 15.37
CA ARG A 271 -24.24 10.49 16.15
C ARG A 271 -22.89 9.82 15.90
N LEU A 272 -22.86 8.72 15.14
CA LEU A 272 -21.62 8.08 14.78
C LEU A 272 -20.78 9.03 13.92
N TRP A 273 -19.46 9.05 14.13
CA TRP A 273 -18.56 10.03 13.49
C TRP A 273 -18.71 10.09 11.96
N GLY A 274 -18.95 8.96 11.30
CA GLY A 274 -19.16 8.89 9.84
C GLY A 274 -20.42 9.65 9.43
N ASN A 275 -21.54 9.33 10.07
CA ASN A 275 -22.82 10.01 9.87
C ASN A 275 -22.75 11.51 10.14
N ALA A 276 -22.15 11.91 11.28
CA ALA A 276 -21.98 13.31 11.65
C ALA A 276 -21.11 14.06 10.64
N SER A 277 -20.03 13.44 10.15
CA SER A 277 -19.17 14.03 9.13
C SER A 277 -19.89 14.21 7.80
N TYR A 278 -20.70 13.24 7.38
CA TYR A 278 -21.54 13.35 6.18
C TYR A 278 -22.59 14.45 6.32
N ALA A 279 -23.30 14.49 7.45
CA ALA A 279 -24.30 15.52 7.75
C ALA A 279 -23.68 16.91 7.70
N GLN A 280 -22.54 17.12 8.36
CA GLN A 280 -21.80 18.38 8.34
C GLN A 280 -21.34 18.77 6.93
N TYR A 281 -20.80 17.83 6.16
CA TYR A 281 -20.29 18.10 4.82
C TYR A 281 -21.39 18.55 3.85
N PHE A 282 -22.56 17.91 3.92
CA PHE A 282 -23.70 18.23 3.04
C PHE A 282 -24.68 19.26 3.65
N GLY A 283 -24.46 19.72 4.88
CA GLY A 283 -25.28 20.75 5.54
C GLY A 283 -26.59 20.24 6.16
N TRP A 284 -26.73 18.94 6.36
CA TRP A 284 -27.91 18.35 7.01
C TRP A 284 -27.78 18.35 8.55
N PRO A 285 -28.88 18.51 9.30
CA PRO A 285 -28.86 18.47 10.77
C PRO A 285 -28.52 17.07 11.30
N ALA A 286 -28.94 16.02 10.59
CA ALA A 286 -28.57 14.64 10.84
C ALA A 286 -28.72 13.81 9.55
N LEU A 287 -27.89 12.78 9.41
CA LEU A 287 -27.92 11.87 8.27
C LEU A 287 -27.72 10.44 8.77
N TYR A 288 -28.57 9.51 8.36
CA TYR A 288 -28.49 8.09 8.74
C TYR A 288 -29.18 7.19 7.74
N VAL A 289 -28.87 5.90 7.79
CA VAL A 289 -29.61 4.89 7.04
C VAL A 289 -30.80 4.40 7.85
N ASP A 290 -31.88 4.04 7.16
CA ASP A 290 -32.97 3.31 7.80
C ASP A 290 -32.50 1.89 8.20
N SER A 291 -33.07 1.36 9.29
CA SER A 291 -32.78 0.00 9.72
C SER A 291 -33.22 -0.98 8.63
N GLN A 292 -32.32 -1.86 8.19
CA GLN A 292 -32.70 -2.98 7.32
C GLN A 292 -33.79 -3.79 8.03
N HIS A 293 -34.93 -4.00 7.35
CA HIS A 293 -36.00 -4.91 7.77
C HIS A 293 -35.53 -6.36 7.69
#